data_AF-A0A7S0E2R1-F1
#
_entry.id   AF-A0A7S0E2R1-F1
#
_cell.length_a   1.000
_cell.length_b   1.000
_cell.length_c   1.000
_cell.angle_alpha   90.00
_cell.angle_beta   90.00
_cell.angle_gamma   90.00
#
_symmetry.space_group_name_H-M   'P 1'
#
loop_
_entity.id
_entity.type
_entity.pdbx_description
1 polymer ?
#
loop_
_entity_poly.entity_id
_entity_poly.type
_entity_poly.pdbx_seq_one_letter_code
_entity_poly.pdbx_strand_id
1 'polypeptide(L)'
;CASFAMIARLMLLVACASTVSAFAPSPQVARRLLSSPSSPRCAASLRAGALTLSARSSEETCKLVTRSAFNTLLLGSLFAIPITSYAEDADDTKIRAGYATLVDLIENWTKYAGSGDELNGDNVRRQVGTVGNKSPLLGIRKALLRKQVDIDLFEEFDKSLQEIDSNAYSAIFADSSTAPKRGYEYMNDAKRDAEKTLEIYKKIMDSLGLKI
;
A
#
# COMPACT_ATOMS: atom_id res chain seq x y z
N CYS A 1 -27.63 47.39 -17.45
CA CYS A 1 -26.59 48.44 -17.33
C CYS A 1 -26.37 48.80 -15.86
N ALA A 2 -25.48 48.10 -15.19
CA ALA A 2 -24.92 48.49 -13.89
C ALA A 2 -23.47 48.00 -13.91
N SER A 3 -22.61 48.88 -14.36
CA SER A 3 -21.21 48.67 -14.71
C SER A 3 -20.37 49.42 -13.68
N PHE A 4 -19.19 48.88 -13.35
CA PHE A 4 -18.06 49.63 -12.79
C PHE A 4 -18.20 50.23 -11.38
N ALA A 5 -18.35 49.38 -10.36
CA ALA A 5 -17.95 49.79 -9.01
C ALA A 5 -17.18 48.65 -8.33
N MET A 6 -15.99 48.97 -7.82
CA MET A 6 -15.07 48.11 -7.03
C MET A 6 -14.00 47.31 -7.78
N ILE A 7 -13.50 47.85 -8.89
CA ILE A 7 -12.06 47.78 -9.20
C ILE A 7 -11.37 48.84 -8.33
N ALA A 8 -11.17 48.56 -7.04
CA ALA A 8 -10.51 49.50 -6.11
C ALA A 8 -9.92 48.79 -4.87
N ARG A 9 -9.37 47.57 -5.03
CA ARG A 9 -8.56 46.90 -4.00
C ARG A 9 -7.26 46.33 -4.57
N LEU A 10 -6.70 47.05 -5.53
CA LEU A 10 -5.32 46.90 -5.99
C LEU A 10 -4.54 48.12 -5.49
N MET A 11 -3.37 47.88 -4.89
CA MET A 11 -2.30 48.84 -4.59
C MET A 11 -2.42 49.73 -3.33
N LEU A 12 -1.93 49.21 -2.21
CA LEU A 12 -1.18 49.99 -1.20
C LEU A 12 -0.12 49.06 -0.58
N LEU A 13 1.05 48.88 -1.20
CA LEU A 13 2.30 49.64 -1.03
C LEU A 13 2.76 49.81 0.44
N VAL A 14 3.87 49.11 0.74
CA VAL A 14 5.10 49.56 1.47
C VAL A 14 5.12 49.51 3.00
N ALA A 15 5.99 48.64 3.54
CA ALA A 15 7.17 48.95 4.37
C ALA A 15 7.70 47.64 5.03
N CYS A 16 8.84 47.09 4.60
CA CYS A 16 10.18 47.35 5.17
C CYS A 16 10.30 47.07 6.68
N ALA A 17 10.86 45.91 7.05
CA ALA A 17 11.78 45.82 8.19
C ALA A 17 12.57 44.49 8.15
N SER A 18 13.85 44.66 7.88
CA SER A 18 14.95 43.72 7.97
C SER A 18 15.16 43.23 9.40
N THR A 19 15.41 41.93 9.60
CA THR A 19 16.23 41.46 10.74
C THR A 19 17.22 40.40 10.28
N VAL A 20 18.46 40.86 10.18
CA VAL A 20 19.71 40.10 10.17
C VAL A 20 19.94 39.53 11.57
N SER A 21 20.24 38.23 11.70
CA SER A 21 20.95 37.59 12.81
C SER A 21 21.10 36.09 12.47
N ALA A 22 22.19 35.38 12.67
CA ALA A 22 23.55 35.72 13.05
C ALA A 22 24.40 34.50 12.64
N PHE A 23 25.56 34.76 12.06
CA PHE A 23 26.56 33.79 11.65
C PHE A 23 27.26 33.28 12.92
N ALA A 24 27.22 31.98 13.18
CA ALA A 24 28.01 31.35 14.24
C ALA A 24 28.97 30.31 13.62
N PRO A 25 30.28 30.54 13.63
CA PRO A 25 31.27 29.53 13.29
C PRO A 25 31.84 28.88 14.56
N SER A 26 31.88 27.55 14.61
CA SER A 26 32.76 26.82 15.53
C SER A 26 32.89 25.34 15.13
N PRO A 27 33.94 24.63 15.59
CA PRO A 27 35.20 24.53 14.87
C PRO A 27 35.44 23.12 14.31
N GLN A 28 36.26 23.08 13.25
CA GLN A 28 36.83 21.86 12.73
C GLN A 28 37.77 21.22 13.76
N VAL A 29 37.49 19.98 14.14
CA VAL A 29 38.49 19.08 14.75
C VAL A 29 38.91 18.06 13.69
N ALA A 30 40.23 17.94 13.59
CA ALA A 30 40.98 17.31 12.54
C ALA A 30 40.82 15.78 12.44
N ARG A 31 40.92 15.32 11.19
CA ARG A 31 41.67 14.14 10.69
C ARG A 31 42.13 13.11 11.73
N ARG A 32 41.75 11.85 11.50
CA ARG A 32 42.72 10.74 11.35
C ARG A 32 42.28 9.77 10.25
N LEU A 33 43.14 9.70 9.24
CA LEU A 33 43.29 8.58 8.32
C LEU A 33 43.83 7.38 9.10
N LEU A 34 43.39 6.15 8.79
CA LEU A 34 44.25 5.02 8.40
C LEU A 34 43.52 3.66 8.45
N SER A 35 43.72 2.92 7.36
CA SER A 35 44.00 1.47 7.29
C SER A 35 42.90 0.43 7.59
N SER A 36 42.36 -0.11 6.49
CA SER A 36 42.57 -1.52 6.04
C SER A 36 41.86 -2.69 6.73
N PRO A 37 41.66 -3.80 5.98
CA PRO A 37 40.63 -4.79 6.23
C PRO A 37 41.15 -6.02 6.99
N SER A 38 40.26 -6.67 7.74
CA SER A 38 40.47 -8.03 8.23
C SER A 38 39.17 -8.84 8.15
N SER A 39 39.07 -9.65 7.09
CA SER A 39 38.51 -10.99 7.23
C SER A 39 39.56 -11.85 7.97
N PRO A 40 39.16 -12.79 8.85
CA PRO A 40 38.82 -14.12 8.33
C PRO A 40 37.77 -14.92 9.12
N ARG A 41 37.06 -15.76 8.36
CA ARG A 41 36.79 -17.19 8.58
C ARG A 41 36.09 -17.69 9.86
N CYS A 42 35.32 -18.76 9.57
CA CYS A 42 35.10 -19.97 10.36
C CYS A 42 33.90 -19.99 11.31
N ALA A 43 32.91 -20.78 10.91
CA ALA A 43 32.64 -22.10 11.48
C ALA A 43 31.15 -22.32 11.74
N ALA A 44 30.63 -23.29 10.99
CA ALA A 44 29.42 -24.02 11.28
C ALA A 44 29.31 -24.40 12.77
N SER A 45 28.10 -24.25 13.32
CA SER A 45 27.66 -25.10 14.43
C SER A 45 26.24 -25.56 14.13
N LEU A 46 26.19 -26.78 13.60
CA LEU A 46 25.05 -27.69 13.72
C LEU A 46 24.64 -27.78 15.19
N ARG A 47 23.39 -27.44 15.50
CA ARG A 47 22.66 -28.10 16.57
C ARG A 47 21.24 -28.43 16.12
N ALA A 48 21.12 -29.69 15.71
CA ALA A 48 19.91 -30.46 15.84
C ALA A 48 19.53 -30.61 17.32
N GLY A 49 18.24 -30.48 17.61
CA GLY A 49 17.60 -30.81 18.88
C GLY A 49 16.09 -30.72 18.66
N ALA A 50 15.45 -31.82 18.25
CA ALA A 50 14.68 -32.69 19.14
C ALA A 50 13.41 -31.98 19.65
N LEU A 51 12.28 -32.22 18.99
CA LEU A 51 11.24 -33.14 19.45
C LEU A 51 10.66 -32.75 20.82
N THR A 52 9.47 -32.15 20.82
CA THR A 52 8.42 -32.52 21.77
C THR A 52 7.06 -32.37 21.09
N LEU A 53 6.53 -33.50 20.65
CA LEU A 53 5.10 -33.71 20.43
C LEU A 53 4.39 -33.58 21.77
N SER A 54 3.41 -32.68 21.87
CA SER A 54 2.47 -32.66 22.99
C SER A 54 1.10 -33.05 22.47
N ALA A 55 0.79 -34.34 22.62
CA ALA A 55 -0.52 -34.91 22.48
C ALA A 55 -1.22 -34.88 23.86
N ARG A 56 -2.37 -34.21 23.93
CA ARG A 56 -3.45 -34.40 24.92
C ARG A 56 -4.72 -34.33 24.09
N SER A 57 -5.40 -35.43 23.75
CA SER A 57 -6.12 -36.37 24.62
C SER A 57 -6.98 -35.67 25.67
N SER A 58 -8.24 -35.43 25.30
CA SER A 58 -9.37 -35.49 26.22
C SER A 58 -10.58 -35.94 25.40
N GLU A 59 -10.93 -37.20 25.61
CA GLU A 59 -12.22 -37.79 25.29
C GLU A 59 -13.30 -37.08 26.11
N GLU A 60 -14.41 -36.68 25.49
CA GLU A 60 -15.73 -36.85 26.10
C GLU A 60 -16.76 -37.15 25.00
N THR A 61 -17.67 -38.02 25.40
CA THR A 61 -18.44 -38.96 24.61
C THR A 61 -19.91 -38.56 24.56
N CYS A 62 -20.59 -39.08 23.54
CA CYS A 62 -22.02 -39.44 23.50
C CYS A 62 -23.09 -38.35 23.26
N LYS A 63 -23.67 -38.40 22.05
CA LYS A 63 -25.08 -38.73 21.70
C LYS A 63 -25.22 -38.45 20.18
N LEU A 64 -25.24 -39.40 19.23
CA LEU A 64 -26.07 -40.58 18.98
C LEU A 64 -27.58 -40.28 18.92
N VAL A 65 -28.07 -39.84 17.74
CA VAL A 65 -29.35 -40.26 17.09
C VAL A 65 -29.19 -40.03 15.56
N THR A 66 -28.80 -41.03 14.75
CA THR A 66 -29.59 -42.03 13.98
C THR A 66 -30.63 -41.51 12.97
N ARG A 67 -30.48 -42.04 11.72
CA ARG A 67 -31.43 -42.16 10.58
C ARG A 67 -31.67 -40.87 9.79
N SER A 68 -31.61 -40.86 8.46
CA SER A 68 -32.12 -41.85 7.51
C SER A 68 -31.38 -41.78 6.17
N ALA A 69 -31.07 -42.94 5.62
CA ALA A 69 -30.75 -43.12 4.21
C ALA A 69 -31.99 -42.83 3.35
N PHE A 70 -31.81 -42.12 2.23
CA PHE A 70 -32.66 -42.25 1.05
C PHE A 70 -31.80 -42.01 -0.20
N ASN A 71 -31.53 -43.12 -0.89
CA ASN A 71 -31.42 -43.29 -2.34
C ASN A 71 -30.25 -42.65 -3.11
N THR A 72 -29.21 -43.47 -3.24
CA THR A 72 -28.56 -43.81 -4.52
C THR A 72 -29.59 -44.11 -5.61
N LEU A 73 -29.67 -43.28 -6.66
CA LEU A 73 -29.83 -43.62 -8.10
C LEU A 73 -30.41 -42.42 -8.86
N LEU A 74 -29.55 -41.67 -9.54
CA LEU A 74 -29.78 -41.30 -10.94
C LEU A 74 -28.46 -40.87 -11.60
N LEU A 75 -27.75 -41.87 -12.12
CA LEU A 75 -26.89 -41.70 -13.31
C LEU A 75 -27.76 -41.03 -14.40
N GLY A 76 -27.47 -39.78 -14.77
CA GLY A 76 -28.21 -39.13 -15.85
C GLY A 76 -28.18 -37.61 -15.86
N SER A 77 -27.02 -36.98 -15.71
CA SER A 77 -26.80 -35.59 -16.15
C SER A 77 -25.32 -35.33 -16.43
N LEU A 78 -24.79 -36.11 -17.36
CA LEU A 78 -23.62 -35.72 -18.12
C LEU A 78 -23.99 -34.47 -18.94
N PHE A 79 -23.19 -33.41 -18.79
CA PHE A 79 -23.16 -32.17 -19.59
C PHE A 79 -24.31 -31.16 -19.39
N ALA A 80 -24.26 -30.47 -18.25
CA ALA A 80 -24.61 -29.05 -18.23
C ALA A 80 -23.51 -28.31 -17.47
N ILE A 81 -22.33 -28.14 -18.10
CA ILE A 81 -21.44 -27.05 -17.71
C ILE A 81 -22.27 -25.79 -17.98
N PRO A 82 -22.63 -24.99 -16.96
CA PRO A 82 -23.27 -23.73 -17.23
C PRO A 82 -22.30 -22.94 -18.10
N ILE A 83 -22.67 -22.72 -19.36
CA ILE A 83 -22.09 -21.66 -20.17
C ILE A 83 -22.43 -20.41 -19.38
N THR A 84 -21.46 -19.92 -18.61
CA THR A 84 -21.61 -18.73 -17.79
C THR A 84 -21.95 -17.60 -18.75
N SER A 85 -23.24 -17.23 -18.78
CA SER A 85 -23.63 -15.88 -19.16
C SER A 85 -22.71 -14.91 -18.41
N TYR A 86 -22.26 -13.85 -19.09
CA TYR A 86 -21.42 -12.74 -18.61
C TYR A 86 -21.94 -12.06 -17.32
N ALA A 87 -22.06 -12.79 -16.23
CA ALA A 87 -22.05 -12.23 -14.90
C ALA A 87 -20.61 -11.80 -14.65
N GLU A 88 -20.38 -10.53 -14.35
CA GLU A 88 -19.05 -10.09 -13.95
C GLU A 88 -18.58 -10.93 -12.77
N ASP A 89 -17.39 -11.51 -12.92
CA ASP A 89 -16.70 -12.15 -11.82
C ASP A 89 -16.51 -11.10 -10.71
N ALA A 90 -16.87 -11.45 -9.48
CA ALA A 90 -16.73 -10.56 -8.33
C ALA A 90 -15.29 -10.04 -8.19
N ASP A 91 -14.31 -10.81 -8.65
CA ASP A 91 -12.91 -10.40 -8.68
C ASP A 91 -12.63 -9.34 -9.74
N ASP A 92 -13.25 -9.40 -10.91
CA ASP A 92 -13.09 -8.39 -11.96
C ASP A 92 -13.65 -7.04 -11.50
N THR A 93 -14.85 -7.04 -10.90
CA THR A 93 -15.45 -5.82 -10.33
C THR A 93 -14.54 -5.23 -9.25
N LYS A 94 -13.95 -6.06 -8.39
CA LYS A 94 -13.02 -5.62 -7.35
C LYS A 94 -11.72 -5.06 -7.92
N ILE A 95 -11.17 -5.70 -8.95
CA ILE A 95 -9.94 -5.25 -9.62
C ILE A 95 -10.16 -3.90 -10.28
N ARG A 96 -11.30 -3.68 -10.95
CA ARG A 96 -11.64 -2.36 -11.53
C ARG A 96 -11.84 -1.30 -10.46
N ALA A 97 -12.54 -1.62 -9.37
CA ALA A 97 -12.73 -0.69 -8.27
C ALA A 97 -11.40 -0.31 -7.59
N GLY A 98 -10.48 -1.27 -7.45
CA GLY A 98 -9.12 -1.03 -6.96
C GLY A 98 -8.34 -0.08 -7.86
N TYR A 99 -8.40 -0.29 -9.18
CA TYR A 99 -7.80 0.59 -10.17
C TYR A 99 -8.34 2.02 -10.08
N ALA A 100 -9.68 2.17 -10.08
CA ALA A 100 -10.34 3.47 -9.97
C ALA A 100 -9.98 4.20 -8.67
N THR A 101 -9.82 3.47 -7.56
CA THR A 101 -9.37 4.04 -6.27
C THR A 101 -7.96 4.60 -6.37
N LEU A 102 -7.06 3.92 -7.08
CA LEU A 102 -5.69 4.38 -7.25
C LEU A 102 -5.61 5.61 -8.16
N VAL A 103 -6.42 5.65 -9.22
CA VAL A 103 -6.59 6.85 -10.07
C VAL A 103 -7.11 8.03 -9.22
N ASP A 104 -8.19 7.83 -8.46
CA ASP A 104 -8.76 8.86 -7.58
C ASP A 104 -7.74 9.35 -6.55
N LEU A 105 -6.95 8.45 -5.96
CA LEU A 105 -5.89 8.82 -5.02
C LEU A 105 -4.86 9.75 -5.65
N ILE A 106 -4.43 9.47 -6.89
CA ILE A 106 -3.41 10.28 -7.59
C ILE A 106 -3.98 11.62 -8.04
N GLU A 107 -5.17 11.62 -8.65
CA GLU A 107 -5.83 12.83 -9.14
C GLU A 107 -6.22 13.77 -8.00
N ASN A 108 -6.69 13.21 -6.89
CA ASN A 108 -7.10 13.94 -5.70
C ASN A 108 -6.06 13.85 -4.58
N TRP A 109 -4.76 13.77 -4.92
CA TRP A 109 -3.69 13.57 -3.94
C TRP A 109 -3.75 14.57 -2.79
N THR A 110 -3.86 15.86 -3.07
CA THR A 110 -3.90 16.93 -2.05
C THR A 110 -5.08 16.79 -1.08
N LYS A 111 -6.22 16.24 -1.53
CA LYS A 111 -7.38 15.98 -0.65
C LYS A 111 -7.08 14.90 0.38
N TYR A 112 -6.32 13.87 0.00
CA TYR A 112 -6.02 12.74 0.88
C TYR A 112 -4.75 12.97 1.69
N ALA A 113 -3.67 13.37 1.02
CA ALA A 113 -2.35 13.58 1.60
C ALA A 113 -2.17 14.91 2.33
N GLY A 114 -3.06 15.89 2.08
CA GLY A 114 -2.87 17.27 2.53
C GLY A 114 -1.83 18.04 1.70
N SER A 115 -1.42 19.20 2.19
CA SER A 115 -0.43 20.05 1.53
C SER A 115 0.40 20.84 2.54
N GLY A 116 1.67 21.10 2.21
CA GLY A 116 2.57 21.88 3.06
C GLY A 116 2.88 21.13 4.36
N ASP A 117 2.61 21.78 5.49
CA ASP A 117 2.89 21.24 6.82
C ASP A 117 1.76 20.34 7.36
N GLU A 118 0.57 20.40 6.76
CA GLU A 118 -0.60 19.59 7.16
C GLU A 118 -0.64 18.26 6.38
N LEU A 119 0.37 17.41 6.59
CA LEU A 119 0.45 16.11 5.92
C LEU A 119 -0.44 15.08 6.63
N ASN A 120 -1.18 14.30 5.84
CA ASN A 120 -2.07 13.26 6.33
C ASN A 120 -1.74 11.91 5.69
N GLY A 121 -0.65 11.31 6.16
CA GLY A 121 -0.25 9.96 5.73
C GLY A 121 -1.29 8.90 6.03
N ASP A 122 -2.03 9.00 7.14
CA ASP A 122 -3.04 7.99 7.53
C ASP A 122 -4.19 7.89 6.52
N ASN A 123 -4.62 9.02 5.96
CA ASN A 123 -5.64 9.04 4.90
C ASN A 123 -5.16 8.30 3.64
N VAL A 124 -3.91 8.49 3.23
CA VAL A 124 -3.34 7.78 2.08
C VAL A 124 -3.31 6.28 2.34
N ARG A 125 -2.86 5.86 3.54
CA ARG A 125 -2.86 4.44 3.98
C ARG A 125 -4.25 3.81 3.95
N ARG A 126 -5.29 4.59 4.29
CA ARG A 126 -6.69 4.15 4.17
C ARG A 126 -7.12 3.95 2.72
N GLN A 127 -6.68 4.81 1.80
CA GLN A 127 -7.01 4.66 0.37
C GLN A 127 -6.31 3.46 -0.26
N VAL A 128 -5.03 3.21 0.05
CA VAL A 128 -4.33 2.00 -0.43
C VAL A 128 -4.81 0.71 0.24
N GLY A 129 -5.64 0.81 1.28
CA GLY A 129 -6.28 -0.34 1.92
C GLY A 129 -5.38 -1.11 2.88
N THR A 130 -4.31 -0.49 3.39
CA THR A 130 -3.49 -1.05 4.48
C THR A 130 -4.11 -0.78 5.85
N VAL A 131 -4.87 0.31 5.97
CA VAL A 131 -5.61 0.69 7.18
C VAL A 131 -7.11 0.75 6.91
N GLY A 132 -7.90 0.14 7.78
CA GLY A 132 -9.36 0.15 7.70
C GLY A 132 -9.94 -0.90 6.76
N ASN A 133 -11.24 -0.78 6.46
CA ASN A 133 -12.03 -1.81 5.76
C ASN A 133 -12.85 -1.29 4.57
N LYS A 134 -12.66 -0.02 4.18
CA LYS A 134 -13.50 0.64 3.17
C LYS A 134 -12.87 0.70 1.78
N SER A 135 -11.55 0.61 1.67
CA SER A 135 -10.88 0.71 0.37
C SER A 135 -11.12 -0.55 -0.47
N PRO A 136 -11.47 -0.42 -1.76
CA PRO A 136 -11.51 -1.52 -2.71
C PRO A 136 -10.18 -2.25 -2.89
N LEU A 137 -9.05 -1.58 -2.62
CA LEU A 137 -7.72 -2.19 -2.64
C LEU A 137 -7.50 -3.16 -1.46
N LEU A 138 -8.34 -3.11 -0.42
CA LEU A 138 -8.26 -4.08 0.67
C LEU A 138 -8.50 -5.50 0.15
N GLY A 139 -7.50 -6.37 0.31
CA GLY A 139 -7.57 -7.75 -0.14
C GLY A 139 -7.51 -7.92 -1.66
N ILE A 140 -7.08 -6.88 -2.40
CA ILE A 140 -6.85 -6.97 -3.85
C ILE A 140 -5.88 -8.09 -4.20
N ARG A 141 -4.86 -8.31 -3.36
CA ARG A 141 -3.88 -9.40 -3.50
C ARG A 141 -4.54 -10.76 -3.73
N LYS A 142 -5.59 -11.08 -2.96
CA LYS A 142 -6.32 -12.35 -3.07
C LYS A 142 -7.14 -12.45 -4.35
N ALA A 143 -7.61 -11.34 -4.89
CA ALA A 143 -8.31 -11.32 -6.18
C ALA A 143 -7.30 -11.56 -7.31
N LEU A 144 -6.17 -10.83 -7.33
CA LEU A 144 -5.13 -10.99 -8.35
C LEU A 144 -4.58 -12.42 -8.39
N LEU A 145 -4.33 -13.04 -7.23
CA LEU A 145 -3.88 -14.43 -7.15
C LEU A 145 -4.94 -15.43 -7.68
N ARG A 146 -6.24 -15.20 -7.41
CA ARG A 146 -7.31 -16.05 -7.95
C ARG A 146 -7.47 -15.91 -9.46
N LYS A 147 -7.21 -14.73 -10.00
CA LYS A 147 -7.15 -14.47 -11.46
C LYS A 147 -5.86 -14.99 -12.11
N GLN A 148 -4.94 -15.57 -11.35
CA GLN A 148 -3.68 -16.13 -11.84
C GLN A 148 -2.85 -15.10 -12.63
N VAL A 149 -2.79 -13.87 -12.11
CA VAL A 149 -1.90 -12.83 -12.65
C VAL A 149 -0.46 -13.34 -12.61
N ASP A 150 0.32 -12.96 -13.63
CA ASP A 150 1.75 -13.23 -13.71
C ASP A 150 2.46 -12.91 -12.38
N ILE A 151 3.27 -13.85 -11.89
CA ILE A 151 3.83 -13.78 -10.52
C ILE A 151 4.80 -12.60 -10.40
N ASP A 152 5.63 -12.36 -11.43
CA ASP A 152 6.60 -11.26 -11.42
C ASP A 152 5.86 -9.92 -11.38
N LEU A 153 4.80 -9.79 -12.17
CA LEU A 153 3.95 -8.59 -12.18
C LEU A 153 3.19 -8.39 -10.86
N PHE A 154 2.72 -9.48 -10.25
CA PHE A 154 2.08 -9.44 -8.93
C PHE A 154 3.06 -9.01 -7.83
N GLU A 155 4.28 -9.54 -7.82
CA GLU A 155 5.31 -9.16 -6.86
C GLU A 155 5.73 -7.71 -7.02
N GLU A 156 5.88 -7.22 -8.26
CA GLU A 156 6.18 -5.82 -8.54
C GLU A 156 5.06 -4.91 -8.02
N PHE A 157 3.80 -5.27 -8.29
CA PHE A 157 2.63 -4.56 -7.79
C PHE A 157 2.58 -4.54 -6.26
N ASP A 158 2.77 -5.69 -5.61
CA ASP A 158 2.67 -5.81 -4.16
C ASP A 158 3.76 -5.00 -3.46
N LYS A 159 5.01 -5.10 -3.96
CA LYS A 159 6.12 -4.32 -3.45
C LYS A 159 5.85 -2.83 -3.57
N SER A 160 5.41 -2.37 -4.74
CA SER A 160 5.10 -0.96 -4.99
C SER A 160 3.98 -0.44 -4.08
N LEU A 161 2.93 -1.25 -3.84
CA LEU A 161 1.86 -0.89 -2.91
C LEU A 161 2.35 -0.79 -1.45
N GLN A 162 3.28 -1.66 -1.03
CA GLN A 162 3.91 -1.59 0.29
C GLN A 162 4.83 -0.37 0.44
N GLU A 163 5.51 0.05 -0.63
CA GLU A 163 6.34 1.27 -0.64
C GLU A 163 5.49 2.51 -0.38
N ILE A 164 4.28 2.60 -0.97
CA ILE A 164 3.32 3.70 -0.69
C ILE A 164 2.96 3.74 0.80
N ASP A 165 2.59 2.60 1.40
CA ASP A 165 2.20 2.54 2.82
C ASP A 165 3.37 2.89 3.74
N SER A 166 4.56 2.36 3.45
CA SER A 166 5.77 2.62 4.24
C SER A 166 6.14 4.11 4.24
N ASN A 167 6.10 4.75 3.06
CA ASN A 167 6.38 6.17 2.92
C ASN A 167 5.30 7.03 3.58
N ALA A 168 4.02 6.73 3.34
CA ALA A 168 2.90 7.43 3.97
C ALA A 168 2.91 7.29 5.50
N TYR A 169 3.26 6.12 6.03
CA TYR A 169 3.43 5.91 7.47
C TYR A 169 4.60 6.72 8.02
N SER A 170 5.75 6.69 7.34
CA SER A 170 6.95 7.42 7.77
C SER A 170 6.72 8.93 7.82
N ALA A 171 5.93 9.47 6.89
CA ALA A 171 5.58 10.88 6.85
C ALA A 171 4.88 11.37 8.13
N ILE A 172 4.09 10.51 8.80
CA ILE A 172 3.35 10.85 10.03
C ILE A 172 4.31 11.16 11.20
N PHE A 173 5.53 10.62 11.18
CA PHE A 173 6.48 10.72 12.29
C PHE A 173 7.72 11.57 11.95
N ALA A 174 7.75 12.18 10.78
CA ALA A 174 8.93 12.90 10.26
C ALA A 174 9.03 14.36 10.74
N ASP A 175 8.39 14.69 11.86
CA ASP A 175 8.32 16.04 12.42
C ASP A 175 9.61 16.48 13.13
N SER A 176 10.53 15.55 13.43
CA SER A 176 11.76 15.90 14.15
C SER A 176 12.81 16.54 13.23
N SER A 177 13.56 17.52 13.75
CA SER A 177 14.73 18.10 13.07
C SER A 177 15.89 17.12 12.87
N THR A 178 15.81 15.93 13.47
CA THR A 178 16.80 14.86 13.38
C THR A 178 16.40 13.74 12.43
N ALA A 179 15.19 13.79 11.84
CA ALA A 179 14.72 12.79 10.90
C ALA A 179 15.58 12.83 9.61
N PRO A 180 15.87 11.65 9.00
CA PRO A 180 16.70 11.59 7.79
C PRO A 180 16.05 12.22 6.57
N LYS A 181 14.71 12.34 6.57
CA LYS A 181 13.90 12.99 5.55
C LYS A 181 12.75 13.74 6.21
N ARG A 182 12.26 14.80 5.57
CA ARG A 182 11.07 15.53 6.01
C ARG A 182 9.79 14.80 5.59
N GLY A 183 8.69 15.04 6.31
CA GLY A 183 7.40 14.40 6.00
C GLY A 183 6.95 14.60 4.56
N TYR A 184 7.13 15.81 4.00
CA TYR A 184 6.74 16.10 2.63
C TYR A 184 7.57 15.30 1.60
N GLU A 185 8.82 14.96 1.93
CA GLU A 185 9.68 14.16 1.07
C GLU A 185 9.19 12.72 1.01
N TYR A 186 8.83 12.15 2.16
CA TYR A 186 8.17 10.85 2.21
C TYR A 186 6.84 10.84 1.45
N MET A 187 6.03 11.90 1.56
CA MET A 187 4.77 11.99 0.80
C MET A 187 4.99 12.14 -0.71
N ASN A 188 6.03 12.87 -1.14
CA ASN A 188 6.39 12.94 -2.55
C ASN A 188 6.87 11.58 -3.09
N ASP A 189 7.66 10.85 -2.29
CA ASP A 189 8.08 9.50 -2.61
C ASP A 189 6.85 8.57 -2.71
N ALA A 190 5.92 8.63 -1.75
CA ALA A 190 4.67 7.86 -1.78
C ALA A 190 3.81 8.16 -3.02
N LYS A 191 3.76 9.42 -3.47
CA LYS A 191 3.03 9.81 -4.69
C LYS A 191 3.65 9.17 -5.93
N ARG A 192 4.99 9.23 -6.05
CA ARG A 192 5.72 8.61 -7.16
C ARG A 192 5.51 7.09 -7.17
N ASP A 193 5.50 6.46 -6.00
CA ASP A 193 5.23 5.03 -5.88
C ASP A 193 3.76 4.70 -6.24
N ALA A 194 2.81 5.60 -5.94
CA ALA A 194 1.42 5.46 -6.39
C ALA A 194 1.29 5.54 -7.92
N GLU A 195 1.95 6.49 -8.56
CA GLU A 195 2.00 6.63 -10.03
C GLU A 195 2.62 5.37 -10.68
N LYS A 196 3.74 4.89 -10.15
CA LYS A 196 4.37 3.64 -10.59
C LYS A 196 3.44 2.43 -10.40
N THR A 197 2.77 2.35 -9.25
CA THR A 197 1.80 1.28 -8.96
C THR A 197 0.67 1.31 -9.96
N LEU A 198 0.20 2.49 -10.38
CA LEU A 198 -0.84 2.63 -11.39
C LEU A 198 -0.39 2.09 -12.75
N GLU A 199 0.83 2.37 -13.18
CA GLU A 199 1.38 1.81 -14.42
C GLU A 199 1.46 0.27 -14.38
N ILE A 200 1.89 -0.30 -13.26
CA ILE A 200 1.90 -1.75 -13.06
C ILE A 200 0.47 -2.30 -13.08
N TYR A 201 -0.47 -1.60 -12.43
CA TYR A 201 -1.88 -1.98 -12.42
C TYR A 201 -2.48 -1.99 -13.84
N LYS A 202 -2.12 -1.03 -14.70
CA LYS A 202 -2.54 -1.03 -16.11
C LYS A 202 -2.07 -2.29 -16.83
N LYS A 203 -0.81 -2.69 -16.64
CA LYS A 203 -0.30 -3.95 -17.20
C LYS A 203 -1.07 -5.17 -16.70
N ILE A 204 -1.50 -5.17 -15.43
CA ILE A 204 -2.35 -6.23 -14.87
C ILE A 204 -3.74 -6.23 -15.52
N MET A 205 -4.35 -5.06 -15.70
CA MET A 205 -5.65 -4.92 -16.36
C MET A 205 -5.59 -5.42 -17.81
N ASP A 206 -4.53 -5.04 -18.53
CA ASP A 206 -4.30 -5.45 -19.91
C ASP A 206 -4.07 -6.97 -20.01
N SER A 207 -3.30 -7.58 -19.10
CA SER A 207 -3.04 -9.02 -19.10
C SER A 207 -4.29 -9.86 -18.80
N LEU A 208 -5.22 -9.31 -18.03
CA LEU A 208 -6.52 -9.91 -17.74
C LEU A 208 -7.57 -9.63 -18.83
N GLY A 209 -7.27 -8.81 -19.84
CA GLY A 209 -8.22 -8.40 -20.88
C GLY A 209 -9.36 -7.52 -20.35
N LEU A 210 -9.16 -6.85 -19.21
CA LEU A 210 -10.13 -5.95 -18.61
C LEU A 210 -10.00 -4.56 -19.26
N LYS A 211 -11.09 -4.06 -19.82
CA LYS A 211 -11.13 -2.69 -20.37
C LYS A 211 -10.99 -1.66 -19.25
N ILE A 212 -10.06 -0.73 -19.44
CA ILE A 212 -9.80 0.45 -18.59
C ILE A 212 -10.84 1.53 -18.88
#